data_AF-A0A352ISK3-F1
#
_entry.id   AF-A0A352ISK3-F1
#
_cell.length_a   1.000
_cell.length_b   1.000
_cell.length_c   1.000
_cell.angle_alpha   90.00
_cell.angle_beta   90.00
_cell.angle_gamma   90.00
#
_symmetry.space_group_name_H-M   'P 1'
#
loop_
_entity.id
_entity.type
_entity.pdbx_description
1 polymer ?
#
loop_
_entity_poly.entity_id
_entity_poly.type
_entity_poly.pdbx_seq_one_letter_code
_entity_poly.pdbx_strand_id
1 'polypeptide(L)'
;MANFARFITVDFSQFDWLNRIDADVLLDVGDLSPDLLTVPGKDAQRVLSEVVRLVLDLPRNSTPLVVWTKGDSELLIHSDQTRIQFSSGVITVTVSAECEEHGKLSIPVPIGVGTKQSPSGLVMSTFEDLEGPEELILAWRDAIQAFAWESVLEVASVFCAEVGNDKRGLPLVPGAIAAAPNKMLVQPVARFSLMPGV
;
A
#
# COMPACT_ATOMS: atom_id res chain seq x y z
N MET A 1 10.48 13.03 -12.90
CA MET A 1 10.41 12.34 -11.59
C MET A 1 9.42 13.08 -10.73
N ALA A 2 8.20 12.55 -10.61
CA ALA A 2 7.13 13.19 -9.87
C ALA A 2 7.44 13.15 -8.37
N ASN A 3 7.19 14.28 -7.70
CA ASN A 3 7.36 14.45 -6.27
C ASN A 3 6.18 13.76 -5.56
N PHE A 4 6.31 12.46 -5.26
CA PHE A 4 5.26 11.62 -4.64
C PHE A 4 4.70 12.21 -3.34
N ALA A 5 5.54 12.95 -2.59
CA ALA A 5 5.15 13.61 -1.34
C ALA A 5 4.08 14.72 -1.50
N ARG A 6 3.77 15.18 -2.73
CA ARG A 6 2.76 16.24 -2.93
C ARG A 6 1.31 15.74 -3.02
N PHE A 7 1.07 14.42 -3.12
CA PHE A 7 -0.27 13.88 -3.40
C PHE A 7 -1.05 13.37 -2.20
N ILE A 8 -0.45 13.33 -1.01
CA ILE A 8 -1.12 12.88 0.22
C ILE A 8 -1.36 14.04 1.18
N THR A 9 -2.54 14.09 1.81
CA THR A 9 -2.91 15.15 2.78
C THR A 9 -2.75 14.73 4.24
N VAL A 10 -2.25 13.52 4.50
CA VAL A 10 -1.97 13.03 5.85
C VAL A 10 -0.88 13.86 6.51
N ASP A 11 -1.20 14.44 7.67
CA ASP A 11 -0.23 15.08 8.55
C ASP A 11 0.54 14.03 9.37
N PHE A 12 1.75 13.67 8.96
CA PHE A 12 2.53 12.64 9.66
C PHE A 12 3.03 13.08 11.04
N SER A 13 2.98 14.38 11.39
CA SER A 13 3.44 14.87 12.70
C SER A 13 2.55 14.41 13.87
N GLN A 14 1.33 13.95 13.58
CA GLN A 14 0.42 13.43 14.59
C GLN A 14 0.69 11.97 14.98
N PHE A 15 1.62 11.28 14.30
CA PHE A 15 1.98 9.91 14.60
C PHE A 15 3.13 9.88 15.61
N ASP A 16 2.78 9.67 16.87
CA ASP A 16 3.72 9.59 18.00
C ASP A 16 4.72 8.43 17.91
N TRP A 17 4.36 7.38 17.17
CA TRP A 17 5.19 6.20 16.93
C TRP A 17 6.15 6.36 15.75
N LEU A 18 5.98 7.38 14.90
CA LEU A 18 6.80 7.58 13.72
C LEU A 18 8.10 8.29 14.09
N ASN A 19 9.15 7.50 14.28
CA ASN A 19 10.50 8.03 14.45
C ASN A 19 11.15 8.22 13.09
N ARG A 20 11.57 9.45 12.81
CA ARG A 20 12.38 9.77 11.63
C ARG A 20 13.84 9.46 11.92
N ILE A 21 14.58 9.09 10.89
CA ILE A 21 16.02 8.87 11.01
C ILE A 21 16.70 10.21 11.34
N ASP A 22 17.63 10.19 12.27
CA ASP A 22 18.41 11.37 12.65
C ASP A 22 19.21 11.89 11.45
N ALA A 23 19.35 13.21 11.35
CA ALA A 23 19.96 13.85 10.18
C ALA A 23 21.46 13.52 9.98
N ASP A 24 22.13 13.00 11.00
CA ASP A 24 23.52 12.56 10.97
C ASP A 24 23.70 11.10 10.54
N VAL A 25 22.62 10.31 10.48
CA VAL A 25 22.65 8.95 9.95
C VAL A 25 22.66 9.00 8.42
N LEU A 26 23.81 8.68 7.85
CA LEU A 26 24.00 8.59 6.40
C LEU A 26 23.87 7.14 5.96
N LEU A 27 22.80 6.84 5.22
CA LEU A 27 22.59 5.52 4.63
C LEU A 27 23.22 5.43 3.24
N ASP A 28 24.09 4.45 3.05
CA ASP A 28 24.64 4.07 1.75
C ASP A 28 23.61 3.31 0.91
N VAL A 29 23.91 3.16 -0.39
CA VAL A 29 23.03 2.47 -1.33
C VAL A 29 22.78 1.03 -0.88
N GLY A 30 21.51 0.68 -0.68
CA GLY A 30 21.09 -0.66 -0.24
C GLY A 30 21.06 -0.85 1.28
N ASP A 31 21.49 0.14 2.06
CA ASP A 31 21.43 0.06 3.51
C ASP A 31 20.00 0.03 4.02
N LEU A 32 19.76 -0.77 5.06
CA LEU A 32 18.52 -0.76 5.80
C LEU A 32 18.51 0.45 6.75
N SER A 33 17.32 1.03 6.96
CA SER A 33 17.15 1.91 8.12
C SER A 33 17.42 1.15 9.42
N PRO A 34 17.91 1.83 10.48
CA PRO A 34 18.15 1.19 11.78
C PRO A 34 16.92 0.48 12.34
N ASP A 35 15.75 1.10 12.16
CA ASP A 35 14.50 0.61 12.71
C ASP A 35 13.60 -0.04 11.67
N LEU A 36 12.98 -1.16 12.07
CA LEU A 36 11.81 -1.72 11.43
C LEU A 36 10.58 -0.90 11.85
N LEU A 37 9.92 -0.27 10.89
CA LEU A 37 8.75 0.55 11.15
C LEU A 37 7.57 -0.34 11.56
N THR A 38 6.98 -0.04 12.71
CA THR A 38 5.79 -0.73 13.23
C THR A 38 4.58 0.19 13.16
N VAL A 39 3.84 0.12 12.06
CA VAL A 39 2.69 0.98 11.77
C VAL A 39 1.41 0.40 12.38
N PRO A 40 0.70 1.12 13.27
CA PRO A 40 -0.61 0.70 13.75
C PRO A 40 -1.63 0.62 12.60
N GLY A 41 -2.47 -0.41 12.59
CA GLY A 41 -3.41 -0.65 11.50
C GLY A 41 -4.37 0.51 11.23
N LYS A 42 -4.77 1.25 12.27
CA LYS A 42 -5.59 2.48 12.15
C LYS A 42 -4.89 3.57 11.33
N ASP A 43 -3.57 3.71 11.46
CA ASP A 43 -2.79 4.76 10.81
C ASP A 43 -2.43 4.33 9.39
N ALA A 44 -2.18 3.04 9.17
CA ALA A 44 -2.11 2.46 7.83
C ALA A 44 -3.42 2.65 7.05
N GLN A 45 -4.58 2.43 7.68
CA GLN A 45 -5.90 2.70 7.08
C GLN A 45 -6.07 4.18 6.73
N ARG A 46 -5.56 5.10 7.57
CA ARG A 46 -5.63 6.53 7.29
C ARG A 46 -4.81 6.92 6.06
N VAL A 47 -3.60 6.37 5.93
CA VAL A 47 -2.77 6.59 4.74
C VAL A 47 -3.39 5.92 3.51
N LEU A 48 -3.94 4.71 3.65
CA LEU A 48 -4.64 4.00 2.59
C LEU A 48 -5.73 4.87 1.96
N SER A 49 -6.55 5.56 2.75
CA SER A 49 -7.65 6.38 2.23
C SER A 49 -7.22 7.49 1.28
N GLU A 50 -5.98 7.99 1.39
CA GLU A 50 -5.41 8.94 0.44
C GLU A 50 -4.73 8.22 -0.73
N VAL A 51 -3.99 7.14 -0.43
CA VAL A 51 -3.24 6.34 -1.41
C VAL A 51 -4.16 5.69 -2.45
N VAL A 52 -5.29 5.12 -2.05
CA VAL A 52 -6.20 4.45 -3.01
C VAL A 52 -6.73 5.40 -4.06
N ARG A 53 -6.83 6.71 -3.75
CA ARG A 53 -7.20 7.72 -4.74
C ARG A 53 -6.08 7.90 -5.77
N LEU A 54 -4.83 7.90 -5.33
CA LEU A 54 -3.67 7.94 -6.21
C LEU A 54 -3.61 6.70 -7.11
N VAL A 55 -3.76 5.51 -6.54
CA VAL A 55 -3.72 4.23 -7.30
C VAL A 55 -4.86 4.15 -8.33
N LEU A 56 -6.02 4.72 -8.03
CA LEU A 56 -7.16 4.77 -8.96
C LEU A 56 -7.12 5.98 -9.91
N ASP A 57 -6.03 6.76 -9.92
CA ASP A 57 -5.90 8.01 -10.67
C ASP A 57 -7.05 9.01 -10.44
N LEU A 58 -7.64 8.99 -9.25
CA LEU A 58 -8.73 9.88 -8.86
C LEU A 58 -8.18 11.27 -8.55
N PRO A 59 -8.66 12.34 -9.23
CA PRO A 59 -8.28 13.70 -8.91
C PRO A 59 -8.58 14.06 -7.45
N ARG A 60 -7.79 14.98 -6.89
CA ARG A 60 -8.09 15.54 -5.57
C ARG A 60 -9.44 16.25 -5.60
N ASN A 61 -10.20 16.13 -4.51
CA ASN A 61 -11.52 16.73 -4.34
C ASN A 61 -12.59 16.26 -5.36
N SER A 62 -12.35 15.16 -6.08
CA SER A 62 -13.39 14.49 -6.86
C SER A 62 -14.22 13.54 -6.00
N THR A 63 -15.32 13.03 -6.55
CA THR A 63 -16.03 11.88 -5.99
C THR A 63 -15.06 10.72 -5.67
N PRO A 64 -15.28 9.95 -4.59
CA PRO A 64 -14.49 8.75 -4.28
C PRO A 64 -14.84 7.55 -5.17
N LEU A 65 -15.68 7.75 -6.17
CA LEU A 65 -16.17 6.72 -7.06
C LEU A 65 -15.36 6.69 -8.36
N VAL A 66 -14.98 5.50 -8.81
CA VAL A 66 -14.42 5.27 -10.15
C VAL A 66 -15.15 4.12 -10.81
N VAL A 67 -15.51 4.27 -12.08
CA VAL A 67 -16.09 3.18 -12.88
C VAL A 67 -14.95 2.56 -13.67
N TRP A 68 -14.71 1.26 -13.44
CA TRP A 68 -13.88 0.46 -14.30
C TRP A 68 -14.73 -0.12 -15.43
N THR A 69 -14.18 -0.14 -16.64
CA THR A 69 -14.88 -0.61 -17.84
C THR A 69 -14.05 -1.68 -18.56
N LYS A 70 -14.68 -2.77 -18.99
CA LYS A 70 -14.05 -3.83 -19.77
C LYS A 70 -15.05 -4.37 -20.79
N GLY A 71 -14.92 -3.93 -22.05
CA GLY A 71 -15.94 -4.20 -23.07
C GLY A 71 -17.25 -3.54 -22.66
N ASP A 72 -18.32 -4.33 -22.60
CA ASP A 72 -19.66 -3.87 -22.17
C ASP A 72 -19.90 -4.02 -20.66
N SER A 73 -18.90 -4.47 -19.89
CA SER A 73 -19.00 -4.64 -18.44
C SER A 73 -18.49 -3.41 -17.70
N GLU A 74 -19.21 -3.02 -16.65
CA GLU A 74 -18.86 -1.92 -15.75
C GLU A 74 -18.78 -2.40 -14.30
N LEU A 75 -17.85 -1.84 -13.53
CA LEU A 75 -17.73 -2.08 -12.10
C LEU A 75 -17.42 -0.76 -11.39
N LEU A 76 -18.31 -0.34 -10.49
CA LEU A 76 -18.13 0.87 -9.69
C LEU A 76 -17.28 0.55 -8.45
N ILE A 77 -16.14 1.20 -8.30
CA ILE A 77 -15.27 1.06 -7.12
C ILE A 77 -15.48 2.24 -6.16
N HIS A 78 -15.67 1.93 -4.87
CA HIS A 78 -15.86 2.90 -3.80
C HIS A 78 -14.55 3.08 -3.01
N SER A 79 -13.70 4.02 -3.44
CA SER A 79 -12.36 4.20 -2.87
C SER A 79 -12.36 4.61 -1.38
N ASP A 80 -13.36 5.35 -0.93
CA ASP A 80 -13.53 5.79 0.47
C ASP A 80 -13.92 4.65 1.43
N GLN A 81 -14.32 3.51 0.86
CA GLN A 81 -14.76 2.34 1.59
C GLN A 81 -13.77 1.18 1.50
N THR A 82 -12.67 1.34 0.77
CA THR A 82 -11.58 0.37 0.78
C THR A 82 -10.95 0.30 2.17
N ARG A 83 -10.83 -0.92 2.69
CA ARG A 83 -10.29 -1.19 4.03
C ARG A 83 -9.01 -2.01 3.97
N ILE A 84 -8.15 -1.86 4.97
CA ILE A 84 -6.97 -2.70 5.19
C ILE A 84 -6.98 -3.29 6.59
N GLN A 85 -6.68 -4.58 6.69
CA GLN A 85 -6.62 -5.33 7.93
C GLN A 85 -5.34 -6.16 7.99
N PHE A 86 -4.87 -6.45 9.20
CA PHE A 86 -3.59 -7.10 9.44
C PHE A 86 -3.72 -8.28 10.39
N SER A 87 -3.28 -9.44 9.93
CA SER A 87 -3.02 -10.61 10.77
C SER A 87 -1.56 -11.03 10.60
N SER A 88 -1.13 -12.08 11.31
CA SER A 88 0.28 -12.51 11.20
C SER A 88 0.58 -13.06 9.80
N GLY A 89 1.45 -12.37 9.06
CA GLY A 89 1.85 -12.79 7.70
C GLY A 89 0.81 -12.54 6.61
N VAL A 90 -0.30 -11.86 6.90
CA VAL A 90 -1.34 -11.56 5.89
C VAL A 90 -1.84 -10.13 6.07
N ILE A 91 -1.87 -9.40 4.97
CA ILE A 91 -2.54 -8.09 4.82
C ILE A 91 -3.78 -8.33 3.98
N THR A 92 -4.97 -8.00 4.48
CA THR A 92 -6.20 -8.09 3.71
C THR A 92 -6.64 -6.70 3.28
N VAL A 93 -6.71 -6.46 1.97
CA VAL A 93 -7.35 -5.27 1.42
C VAL A 93 -8.76 -5.64 1.01
N THR A 94 -9.77 -5.03 1.61
CA THR A 94 -11.17 -5.22 1.22
C THR A 94 -11.57 -4.12 0.25
N VAL A 95 -11.79 -4.49 -1.01
CA VAL A 95 -12.22 -3.59 -2.07
C VAL A 95 -13.75 -3.53 -2.05
N SER A 96 -14.30 -2.32 -1.91
CA SER A 96 -15.75 -2.13 -2.05
C SER A 96 -16.09 -1.81 -3.49
N ALA A 97 -16.91 -2.66 -4.10
CA ALA A 97 -17.32 -2.56 -5.49
C ALA A 97 -18.84 -2.65 -5.61
N GLU A 98 -19.40 -2.23 -6.73
CA GLU A 98 -20.82 -2.28 -7.01
C GLU A 98 -21.07 -2.52 -8.49
N CYS A 99 -22.00 -3.42 -8.81
CA CYS A 99 -22.46 -3.69 -10.17
C CYS A 99 -23.98 -3.86 -10.17
N GLU A 100 -24.61 -3.78 -11.35
CA GLU A 100 -26.08 -3.83 -11.48
C GLU A 100 -26.66 -5.15 -10.95
N GLU A 101 -26.00 -6.27 -11.24
CA GLU A 101 -26.50 -7.62 -10.99
C GLU A 101 -26.45 -8.01 -9.51
N HIS A 102 -25.45 -7.52 -8.79
CA HIS A 102 -25.15 -7.93 -7.41
C HIS A 102 -25.28 -6.79 -6.40
N GLY A 103 -25.50 -5.56 -6.86
CA GLY A 103 -25.42 -4.37 -6.03
C GLY A 103 -24.03 -4.23 -5.41
N LYS A 104 -23.99 -3.74 -4.17
CA LYS A 104 -22.75 -3.43 -3.46
C LYS A 104 -22.13 -4.66 -2.80
N LEU A 105 -20.84 -4.83 -3.04
CA LEU A 105 -20.02 -5.95 -2.63
C LEU A 105 -18.78 -5.47 -1.85
N SER A 106 -18.27 -6.35 -1.01
CA SER A 106 -16.99 -6.20 -0.32
C SER A 106 -16.14 -7.42 -0.66
N ILE A 107 -15.08 -7.21 -1.43
CA ILE A 107 -14.25 -8.28 -1.98
C ILE A 107 -12.92 -8.27 -1.21
N PRO A 108 -12.70 -9.23 -0.29
CA PRO A 108 -11.44 -9.33 0.44
C PRO A 108 -10.34 -9.88 -0.47
N VAL A 109 -9.21 -9.18 -0.52
CA VAL A 109 -7.99 -9.61 -1.19
C VAL A 109 -6.92 -9.89 -0.13
N PRO A 110 -6.79 -11.14 0.34
CA PRO A 110 -5.76 -11.52 1.28
C PRO A 110 -4.40 -11.63 0.57
N ILE A 111 -3.44 -10.85 1.03
CA ILE A 111 -2.09 -10.79 0.50
C ILE A 111 -1.14 -11.38 1.55
N GLY A 112 -0.54 -12.52 1.21
CA GLY A 112 0.54 -13.14 1.97
C GLY A 112 1.81 -12.28 1.92
N VAL A 113 2.35 -11.97 3.09
CA VAL A 113 3.56 -11.15 3.29
C VAL A 113 4.44 -11.79 4.36
N GLY A 114 5.56 -11.14 4.70
CA GLY A 114 6.41 -11.57 5.81
C GLY A 114 5.72 -11.55 7.17
N THR A 115 6.33 -12.23 8.14
CA THR A 115 5.94 -12.16 9.55
C THR A 115 6.90 -11.25 10.33
N LYS A 116 6.59 -10.93 11.58
CA LYS A 116 7.54 -10.19 12.44
C LYS A 116 8.89 -10.90 12.59
N GLN A 117 8.88 -12.23 12.68
CA GLN A 117 10.08 -13.05 12.90
C GLN A 117 10.84 -13.32 11.61
N SER A 118 10.15 -13.25 10.47
CA SER A 118 10.73 -13.44 9.15
C SER A 118 10.09 -12.45 8.19
N PRO A 119 10.52 -11.18 8.21
CA PRO A 119 10.13 -10.22 7.19
C PRO A 119 10.61 -10.74 5.84
N SER A 120 9.69 -10.94 4.90
CA SER A 120 10.05 -11.20 3.52
C SER A 120 10.50 -9.89 2.88
N GLY A 121 11.31 -9.95 1.83
CA GLY A 121 11.47 -8.80 0.94
C GLY A 121 10.13 -8.36 0.32
N LEU A 122 10.16 -7.66 -0.81
CA LEU A 122 8.93 -7.28 -1.53
C LEU A 122 8.23 -8.44 -2.26
N VAL A 123 8.29 -9.65 -1.70
CA VAL A 123 7.55 -10.81 -2.17
C VAL A 123 6.18 -10.78 -1.50
N MET A 124 5.14 -10.62 -2.31
CA MET A 124 3.75 -10.66 -1.89
C MET A 124 2.97 -11.60 -2.81
N SER A 125 2.03 -12.38 -2.27
CA SER A 125 1.19 -13.31 -3.04
C SER A 125 -0.26 -13.22 -2.62
N THR A 126 -1.19 -13.56 -3.51
CA THR A 126 -2.63 -13.61 -3.22
C THR A 126 -3.24 -14.88 -3.85
N PHE A 127 -4.44 -15.25 -3.43
CA PHE A 127 -5.21 -16.31 -4.10
C PHE A 127 -5.70 -15.85 -5.47
N GLU A 128 -5.75 -16.78 -6.43
CA GLU A 128 -6.40 -16.57 -7.73
C GLU A 128 -7.93 -16.50 -7.59
N ASP A 129 -8.50 -17.36 -6.75
CA ASP A 129 -9.92 -17.43 -6.47
C ASP A 129 -10.26 -16.52 -5.29
N LEU A 130 -10.66 -15.28 -5.62
CA LEU A 130 -11.17 -14.34 -4.63
C LEU A 130 -12.61 -14.71 -4.21
N GLU A 131 -12.97 -14.34 -2.99
CA GLU A 131 -14.34 -14.47 -2.51
C GLU A 131 -15.25 -13.45 -3.19
N GLY A 132 -16.34 -13.92 -3.82
CA GLY A 132 -17.34 -13.08 -4.48
C GLY A 132 -18.16 -13.85 -5.51
N PRO A 133 -19.11 -13.20 -6.20
CA PRO A 133 -19.85 -13.80 -7.30
C PRO A 133 -18.90 -14.24 -8.43
N GLU A 134 -19.03 -15.48 -8.89
CA GLU A 134 -18.09 -16.13 -9.82
C GLU A 134 -17.88 -15.32 -11.10
N GLU A 135 -18.96 -14.82 -11.71
CA GLU A 135 -18.93 -14.05 -12.95
C GLU A 135 -18.14 -12.73 -12.79
N LEU A 136 -18.29 -12.07 -11.65
CA LEU A 136 -17.58 -10.83 -11.34
C LEU A 136 -16.09 -11.09 -11.12
N ILE A 137 -15.77 -12.10 -10.30
CA ILE A 137 -14.37 -12.46 -10.03
C ILE A 137 -13.69 -12.90 -11.33
N LEU A 138 -14.33 -13.70 -12.17
CA LEU A 138 -13.80 -14.10 -13.47
C LEU A 138 -13.50 -12.88 -14.37
N ALA A 139 -14.36 -11.87 -14.36
CA ALA A 139 -14.21 -10.68 -15.19
C ALA A 139 -13.13 -9.71 -14.67
N TRP A 140 -13.05 -9.53 -13.35
CA TRP A 140 -12.37 -8.40 -12.70
C TRP A 140 -11.24 -8.75 -11.73
N ARG A 141 -11.01 -10.03 -11.40
CA ARG A 141 -10.01 -10.44 -10.39
C ARG A 141 -8.65 -9.80 -10.60
N ASP A 142 -8.14 -9.76 -11.83
CA ASP A 142 -6.78 -9.27 -12.10
C ASP A 142 -6.66 -7.78 -11.74
N ALA A 143 -7.69 -6.98 -12.07
CA ALA A 143 -7.74 -5.56 -11.73
C ALA A 143 -7.91 -5.34 -10.22
N ILE A 144 -8.77 -6.12 -9.58
CA ILE A 144 -9.00 -6.06 -8.12
C ILE A 144 -7.72 -6.43 -7.35
N GLN A 145 -7.04 -7.49 -7.76
CA GLN A 145 -5.77 -7.93 -7.18
C GLN A 145 -4.66 -6.90 -7.42
N ALA A 146 -4.53 -6.37 -8.63
CA ALA A 146 -3.55 -5.33 -8.95
C ALA A 146 -3.76 -4.08 -8.10
N PHE A 147 -5.01 -3.59 -8.01
CA PHE A 147 -5.37 -2.45 -7.17
C PHE A 147 -5.03 -2.67 -5.69
N ALA A 148 -5.39 -3.84 -5.14
CA ALA A 148 -5.09 -4.18 -3.76
C ALA A 148 -3.57 -4.26 -3.51
N TRP A 149 -2.84 -4.91 -4.42
CA TRP A 149 -1.39 -5.04 -4.37
C TRP A 149 -0.73 -3.64 -4.37
N GLU A 150 -1.07 -2.81 -5.35
CA GLU A 150 -0.47 -1.48 -5.53
C GLU A 150 -0.79 -0.56 -4.35
N SER A 151 -1.99 -0.65 -3.81
CA SER A 151 -2.38 0.07 -2.60
C SER A 151 -1.50 -0.28 -1.39
N VAL A 152 -1.16 -1.56 -1.19
CA VAL A 152 -0.27 -1.99 -0.09
C VAL A 152 1.15 -1.46 -0.29
N LEU A 153 1.69 -1.59 -1.50
CA LEU A 153 3.05 -1.09 -1.78
C LEU A 153 3.12 0.43 -1.63
N GLU A 154 2.13 1.16 -2.11
CA GLU A 154 2.16 2.61 -2.05
C GLU A 154 1.99 3.11 -0.61
N VAL A 155 1.13 2.48 0.22
CA VAL A 155 1.09 2.74 1.67
C VAL A 155 2.47 2.53 2.31
N ALA A 156 3.15 1.42 2.00
CA ALA A 156 4.51 1.18 2.50
C ALA A 156 5.50 2.26 2.04
N SER A 157 5.43 2.64 0.76
CA SER A 157 6.33 3.61 0.14
C SER A 157 6.21 4.99 0.74
N VAL A 158 4.98 5.41 1.05
CA VAL A 158 4.69 6.68 1.72
C VAL A 158 5.31 6.71 3.11
N PHE A 159 5.12 5.66 3.91
CA PHE A 159 5.74 5.60 5.23
C PHE A 159 7.27 5.60 5.15
N CYS A 160 7.88 4.85 4.23
CA CYS A 160 9.34 4.87 4.05
C CYS A 160 9.86 6.27 3.67
N ALA A 161 9.16 6.96 2.76
CA ALA A 161 9.56 8.31 2.36
C ALA A 161 9.46 9.32 3.52
N GLU A 162 8.52 9.13 4.43
CA GLU A 162 8.36 9.97 5.63
C GLU A 162 9.38 9.68 6.73
N VAL A 163 9.96 8.48 6.77
CA VAL A 163 11.03 8.11 7.71
C VAL A 163 12.31 8.90 7.44
N GLY A 164 12.65 9.13 6.17
CA GLY A 164 13.84 9.92 5.83
C GLY A 164 14.32 9.75 4.39
N ASN A 165 15.57 10.20 4.17
CA ASN A 165 16.25 10.14 2.89
C ASN A 165 17.60 9.41 3.03
N ASP A 166 18.11 8.86 1.93
CA ASP A 166 19.47 8.34 1.84
C ASP A 166 20.51 9.47 1.74
N LYS A 167 21.81 9.12 1.72
CA LYS A 167 22.90 10.12 1.60
C LYS A 167 22.86 10.96 0.32
N ARG A 168 22.08 10.55 -0.69
CA ARG A 168 21.89 11.28 -1.97
C ARG A 168 20.67 12.20 -1.89
N GLY A 169 19.98 12.25 -0.75
CA GLY A 169 18.76 13.02 -0.56
C GLY A 169 17.53 12.40 -1.23
N LEU A 170 17.58 11.10 -1.58
CA LEU A 170 16.42 10.40 -2.13
C LEU A 170 15.60 9.75 -1.01
N PRO A 171 14.26 9.77 -1.10
CA PRO A 171 13.42 9.16 -0.07
C PRO A 171 13.66 7.64 -0.02
N LEU A 172 13.65 7.10 1.19
CA LEU A 172 13.75 5.66 1.41
C LEU A 172 12.56 4.93 0.77
N VAL A 173 12.78 3.65 0.47
CA VAL A 173 11.78 2.78 -0.16
C VAL A 173 11.55 1.53 0.69
N PRO A 174 10.43 0.81 0.49
CA PRO A 174 10.21 -0.46 1.14
C PRO A 174 11.25 -1.50 0.69
N GLY A 175 11.89 -2.18 1.64
CA GLY A 175 12.75 -3.35 1.37
C GLY A 175 12.09 -4.66 1.76
N ALA A 176 11.30 -4.62 2.83
CA ALA A 176 10.52 -5.72 3.34
C ALA A 176 9.14 -5.22 3.76
N ILE A 177 8.11 -6.03 3.52
CA ILE A 177 6.76 -5.81 4.02
C ILE A 177 6.36 -7.07 4.80
N ALA A 178 5.87 -6.86 6.01
CA ALA A 178 5.40 -7.91 6.89
C ALA A 178 4.15 -7.46 7.64
N ALA A 179 3.44 -8.42 8.24
CA ALA A 179 2.24 -8.16 9.01
C ALA A 179 2.25 -8.90 10.34
N ALA A 180 1.71 -8.22 11.36
CA ALA A 180 1.40 -8.76 12.67
C ALA A 180 -0.05 -8.35 13.02
N PRO A 181 -0.68 -8.93 14.06
CA PRO A 181 -2.03 -8.55 14.44
C PRO A 181 -2.20 -7.04 14.60
N ASN A 182 -3.08 -6.46 13.78
CA ASN A 182 -3.39 -5.03 13.71
C ASN A 182 -2.18 -4.10 13.45
N LYS A 183 -1.12 -4.60 12.81
CA LYS A 183 0.10 -3.83 12.53
C LYS A 183 0.69 -4.19 11.17
N MET A 184 1.06 -3.16 10.42
CA MET A 184 1.96 -3.31 9.27
C MET A 184 3.39 -3.14 9.75
N LEU A 185 4.29 -3.96 9.22
CA LEU A 185 5.71 -3.88 9.47
C LEU A 185 6.40 -3.57 8.15
N VAL A 186 7.22 -2.52 8.12
CA VAL A 186 7.92 -2.10 6.90
C VAL A 186 9.37 -1.86 7.25
N GLN A 187 10.30 -2.41 6.47
CA GLN A 187 11.72 -2.10 6.58
C GLN A 187 12.08 -1.09 5.50
N PRO A 188 12.30 0.20 5.84
CA PRO A 188 12.88 1.16 4.93
C PRO A 188 14.31 0.78 4.53
N VAL A 189 14.67 1.14 3.30
CA VAL A 189 16.01 0.94 2.72
C VAL A 189 16.35 2.09 1.78
N ALA A 190 17.63 2.45 1.75
CA ALA A 190 18.19 3.36 0.76
C ALA A 190 18.19 2.72 -0.63
N ARG A 191 17.67 3.45 -1.62
CA ARG A 191 17.40 2.91 -2.96
C ARG A 191 18.65 2.31 -3.62
N PHE A 192 18.54 1.09 -4.14
CA PHE A 192 19.55 0.53 -5.01
C PHE A 192 19.74 1.39 -6.27
N SER A 193 21.00 1.63 -6.65
CA SER A 193 21.36 2.18 -7.95
C SER A 193 21.83 1.06 -8.85
N LEU A 194 21.20 0.91 -10.02
CA LEU A 194 21.72 0.05 -11.08
C LEU A 194 22.85 0.73 -11.87
N MET A 195 23.11 2.02 -11.62
CA MET A 195 24.20 2.76 -12.24
C MET A 195 25.39 2.86 -11.27
N PRO A 196 26.58 2.35 -11.63
CA PRO A 196 27.76 2.47 -10.80
C PRO A 196 28.14 3.94 -10.57
N GLY A 197 28.37 4.33 -9.31
CA GLY A 197 28.93 5.64 -8.96
C GLY A 197 27.95 6.80 -8.78
N VAL A 198 26.64 6.54 -8.70
CA VAL A 198 25.60 7.51 -8.31
C VAL A 198 25.02 7.21 -6.94
#